data_AF-A0A506PFH8-F1
#
_entry.id   AF-A0A506PFH8-F1
#
_cell.length_a   1.000
_cell.length_b   1.000
_cell.length_c   1.000
_cell.angle_alpha   90.00
_cell.angle_beta   90.00
_cell.angle_gamma   90.00
#
_symmetry.space_group_name_H-M   'P 1'
#
loop_
_entity.id
_entity.type
_entity.pdbx_description
1 polymer ?
#
loop_
_entity_poly.entity_id
_entity_poly.type
_entity_poly.pdbx_seq_one_letter_code
_entity_poly.pdbx_strand_id
1 'polypeptide(L)'
;MKHILTFLLVAIFQFGNAQINYDKAAIEITLNNYIDAFYKGDTVKLKAAVKPRLYKFGYKQNENSGNYDFYAHMNYQDAMDFVTKMKAEGRTRDENKIRKVEVLDIGNHIASAKVTAVWGIDYMLLSKDNGKWMIEQVIWEGPHQETNQPKPTTYYLVRHAEKDRSNPENKNPDLTEAGFQRAKKWNAILNHVDFDLVYTTNYNRTIQTAQFVAERTNITPTIYDAHNLVKDEFLQLTQGKTVFITGHSNTIPQIVNQLIGENKYPEILDSENGCLFIVTIVGNKVTDQLLVVN
;
A
#
# COMPACT_ATOMS: atom_id res chain seq x y z
N MET A 1 5.46 47.07 -8.74
CA MET A 1 4.11 46.46 -8.64
C MET A 1 4.02 45.01 -9.14
N LYS A 2 5.07 44.36 -9.68
CA LYS A 2 5.02 42.93 -10.08
C LYS A 2 5.40 41.92 -8.98
N HIS A 3 6.06 42.34 -7.89
CA HIS A 3 6.47 41.45 -6.79
C HIS A 3 5.43 41.29 -5.66
N ILE A 4 4.42 42.17 -5.60
CA ILE A 4 3.36 42.10 -4.59
C ILE A 4 2.34 41.00 -4.94
N LEU A 5 2.11 40.73 -6.23
CA LEU A 5 1.14 39.74 -6.69
C LEU A 5 1.62 38.29 -6.46
N THR A 6 2.93 38.04 -6.53
CA THR A 6 3.51 36.70 -6.28
C THR A 6 3.50 36.33 -4.79
N PHE A 7 3.76 37.31 -3.90
CA PHE A 7 3.70 37.10 -2.45
C PHE A 7 2.27 36.81 -1.96
N LEU A 8 1.26 37.47 -2.55
CA LEU A 8 -0.14 37.24 -2.20
C LEU A 8 -0.61 35.83 -2.59
N LEU A 9 -0.20 35.33 -3.76
CA LEU A 9 -0.55 33.99 -4.22
C LEU A 9 0.07 32.90 -3.33
N VAL A 10 1.36 33.03 -2.99
CA VAL A 10 2.07 32.07 -2.12
C VAL A 10 1.46 32.04 -0.72
N ALA A 11 1.05 33.18 -0.16
CA ALA A 11 0.39 33.24 1.14
C ALA A 11 -0.97 32.50 1.13
N ILE A 12 -1.81 32.70 0.11
CA ILE A 12 -3.13 32.05 0.00
C ILE A 12 -3.02 30.53 -0.07
N PHE A 13 -2.02 29.99 -0.78
CA PHE A 13 -1.76 28.54 -0.83
C PHE A 13 -1.30 27.97 0.53
N GLN A 14 -0.53 28.72 1.31
CA GLN A 14 -0.09 28.29 2.65
C GLN A 14 -1.25 28.26 3.66
N PHE A 15 -2.15 29.24 3.60
CA PHE A 15 -3.35 29.26 4.46
C PHE A 15 -4.33 28.12 4.15
N GLY A 16 -4.53 27.81 2.87
CA GLY A 16 -5.37 26.67 2.45
C GLY A 16 -4.85 25.33 2.99
N ASN A 17 -3.54 25.08 2.84
CA ASN A 17 -2.91 23.85 3.35
C ASN A 17 -2.93 23.76 4.89
N ALA A 18 -2.70 24.88 5.59
CA ALA A 18 -2.77 24.92 7.05
C ALA A 18 -4.19 24.65 7.58
N GLN A 19 -5.22 25.21 6.93
CA GLN A 19 -6.61 25.00 7.31
C GLN A 19 -7.05 23.56 7.05
N ILE A 20 -6.67 22.96 5.91
CA ILE A 20 -6.96 21.55 5.61
C ILE A 20 -6.28 20.62 6.63
N ASN A 21 -5.03 20.89 7.00
CA ASN A 21 -4.32 20.11 8.03
C ASN A 21 -4.99 20.24 9.41
N TYR A 22 -5.44 21.44 9.78
CA TYR A 22 -6.19 21.66 11.01
C TYR A 22 -7.54 20.91 11.00
N ASP A 23 -8.31 21.04 9.92
CA ASP A 23 -9.60 20.37 9.77
C ASP A 23 -9.44 18.84 9.80
N LYS A 24 -8.42 18.30 9.11
CA LYS A 24 -8.11 16.87 9.15
C LYS A 24 -7.82 16.39 10.58
N ALA A 25 -6.95 17.09 11.31
CA ALA A 25 -6.62 16.73 12.69
C ALA A 25 -7.85 16.80 13.61
N ALA A 26 -8.69 17.83 13.45
CA ALA A 26 -9.93 17.98 14.21
C ALA A 26 -10.94 16.85 13.90
N ILE A 27 -11.06 16.44 12.64
CA ILE A 27 -11.88 15.30 12.23
C ILE A 27 -11.33 14.01 12.86
N GLU A 28 -10.02 13.76 12.80
CA GLU A 28 -9.39 12.58 13.41
C GLU A 28 -9.64 12.51 14.92
N ILE A 29 -9.61 13.65 15.63
CA ILE A 29 -9.98 13.74 17.05
C ILE A 29 -11.45 13.37 17.25
N THR A 30 -12.36 13.90 16.43
CA THR A 30 -13.80 13.58 16.46
C THR A 30 -14.04 12.08 16.24
N LEU A 31 -13.37 11.46 15.27
CA LEU A 31 -13.49 10.03 14.99
C LEU A 31 -12.95 9.18 16.15
N ASN A 32 -11.82 9.57 16.75
CA ASN A 32 -11.29 8.86 17.92
C ASN A 32 -12.17 9.01 19.16
N ASN A 33 -12.78 10.18 19.38
CA ASN A 33 -13.77 10.37 20.44
C ASN A 33 -14.99 9.47 20.22
N TYR A 34 -15.45 9.32 18.96
CA TYR A 34 -16.51 8.37 18.64
C TYR A 34 -16.10 6.94 19.00
N ILE A 35 -14.88 6.50 18.65
CA ILE A 35 -14.40 5.16 19.01
C ILE A 35 -14.36 4.98 20.53
N ASP A 36 -13.77 5.94 21.25
CA ASP A 36 -13.65 5.91 22.70
C ASP A 36 -15.00 5.85 23.41
N ALA A 37 -16.01 6.55 22.87
CA ALA A 37 -17.36 6.51 23.41
C ALA A 37 -17.89 5.07 23.45
N PHE A 38 -17.78 4.32 22.34
CA PHE A 38 -18.27 2.94 22.27
C PHE A 38 -17.35 1.94 22.97
N TYR A 39 -16.03 2.16 22.98
CA TYR A 39 -15.09 1.27 23.68
C TYR A 39 -15.13 1.43 25.20
N LYS A 40 -15.28 2.66 25.70
CA LYS A 40 -15.18 2.97 27.13
C LYS A 40 -16.53 3.27 27.78
N GLY A 41 -17.61 3.25 27.00
CA GLY A 41 -18.91 3.66 27.48
C GLY A 41 -18.95 5.15 27.87
N ASP A 42 -18.18 6.00 27.17
CA ASP A 42 -17.98 7.41 27.50
C ASP A 42 -18.97 8.33 26.77
N THR A 43 -19.99 8.79 27.51
CA THR A 43 -21.02 9.69 26.99
C THR A 43 -20.53 11.12 26.75
N VAL A 44 -19.45 11.56 27.41
CA VAL A 44 -18.84 12.88 27.16
C VAL A 44 -18.16 12.87 25.79
N LYS A 45 -17.45 11.78 25.50
CA LYS A 45 -16.83 11.55 24.19
C LYS A 45 -17.88 11.42 23.08
N LEU A 46 -19.00 10.73 23.35
CA LEU A 46 -20.09 10.63 22.37
C LEU A 46 -20.68 12.02 22.04
N LYS A 47 -20.95 12.84 23.06
CA LYS A 47 -21.41 14.23 22.92
C LYS A 47 -20.41 15.12 22.18
N ALA A 48 -19.12 14.88 22.35
CA ALA A 48 -18.08 15.61 21.63
C ALA A 48 -18.07 15.24 20.13
N ALA A 49 -18.40 13.99 19.80
CA ALA A 49 -18.22 13.45 18.47
C ALA A 49 -19.46 13.49 17.57
N VAL A 50 -20.66 13.34 18.12
CA VAL A 50 -21.88 13.06 17.35
C VAL A 50 -22.95 14.13 17.56
N LYS A 51 -23.60 14.59 16.48
CA LYS A 51 -24.68 15.58 16.58
C LYS A 51 -25.99 14.94 17.07
N PRO A 52 -26.87 15.71 17.74
CA PRO A 52 -28.21 15.25 18.13
C PRO A 52 -29.08 14.72 16.99
N ARG A 53 -28.82 15.16 15.75
CA ARG A 53 -29.51 14.71 14.53
C ARG A 53 -28.88 13.47 13.87
N LEU A 54 -28.19 12.62 14.66
CA LEU A 54 -27.56 11.40 14.17
C LEU A 54 -28.55 10.50 13.42
N TYR A 55 -28.16 10.08 12.22
CA TYR A 55 -28.80 9.01 11.47
C TYR A 55 -27.80 7.86 11.29
N LYS A 56 -27.93 6.81 12.11
CA LYS A 56 -27.07 5.62 12.01
C LYS A 56 -27.89 4.38 11.70
N PHE A 57 -27.41 3.56 10.79
CA PHE A 57 -27.96 2.22 10.54
C PHE A 57 -26.85 1.30 10.03
N GLY A 58 -27.13 0.00 9.92
CA GLY A 58 -26.14 -0.88 9.34
C GLY A 58 -26.56 -2.31 9.14
N TYR A 59 -25.59 -3.10 8.68
CA TYR A 59 -25.76 -4.48 8.26
C TYR A 59 -24.89 -5.40 9.09
N LYS A 60 -25.45 -6.51 9.53
CA LYS A 60 -24.73 -7.54 10.29
C LYS A 60 -24.64 -8.79 9.43
N GLN A 61 -23.44 -9.36 9.34
CA GLN A 61 -23.25 -10.66 8.71
C GLN A 61 -24.00 -11.74 9.50
N ASN A 62 -24.77 -12.52 8.77
CA ASN A 62 -25.42 -13.72 9.26
C ASN A 62 -24.38 -14.84 9.39
N GLU A 63 -24.27 -15.43 10.58
CA GLU A 63 -23.27 -16.46 10.88
C GLU A 63 -23.46 -17.74 10.04
N ASN A 64 -24.68 -18.01 9.57
CA ASN A 64 -24.99 -19.22 8.81
C ASN A 64 -24.83 -19.02 7.29
N SER A 65 -25.32 -17.91 6.75
CA SER A 65 -25.32 -17.67 5.30
C SER A 65 -24.11 -16.88 4.80
N GLY A 66 -23.42 -16.16 5.69
CA GLY A 66 -22.38 -15.21 5.31
C GLY A 66 -22.91 -13.92 4.65
N ASN A 67 -24.22 -13.80 4.43
CA ASN A 67 -24.85 -12.60 3.87
C ASN A 67 -24.93 -11.48 4.90
N TYR A 68 -24.93 -10.23 4.43
CA TYR A 68 -25.09 -9.05 5.27
C TYR A 68 -26.56 -8.60 5.28
N ASP A 69 -27.23 -8.79 6.41
CA ASP A 69 -28.64 -8.46 6.59
C ASP A 69 -28.78 -7.11 7.32
N PHE A 70 -29.82 -6.33 7.00
CA PHE A 70 -30.12 -5.10 7.73
C PHE A 70 -30.34 -5.40 9.22
N TYR A 71 -29.61 -4.69 10.09
CA TYR A 71 -29.61 -4.96 11.53
C TYR A 71 -30.57 -4.03 12.28
N ALA A 72 -30.24 -2.74 12.34
CA ALA A 72 -31.03 -1.77 13.10
C ALA A 72 -30.71 -0.33 12.68
N HIS A 73 -31.65 0.56 12.95
CA HIS A 73 -31.43 1.99 13.01
C HIS A 73 -31.05 2.41 14.45
N MET A 74 -30.24 3.44 14.60
CA MET A 74 -29.77 4.02 15.86
C MET A 74 -29.77 5.54 15.72
N ASN A 75 -30.67 6.21 16.43
CA ASN A 75 -30.63 7.66 16.58
C ASN A 75 -29.65 8.09 17.70
N TYR A 76 -29.55 9.40 17.96
CA TYR A 76 -28.66 9.93 18.99
C TYR A 76 -28.96 9.38 20.40
N GLN A 77 -30.23 9.29 20.78
CA GLN A 77 -30.63 8.77 22.09
C GLN A 77 -30.32 7.28 22.21
N ASP A 78 -30.60 6.50 21.16
CA ASP A 78 -30.26 5.08 21.11
C ASP A 78 -28.75 4.86 21.29
N ALA A 79 -27.91 5.71 20.69
CA ALA A 79 -26.46 5.66 20.85
C ALA A 79 -26.02 6.01 22.29
N MET A 80 -26.63 7.03 22.89
CA MET A 80 -26.38 7.43 24.28
C MET A 80 -26.76 6.31 25.26
N ASP A 81 -27.92 5.68 25.05
CA ASP A 81 -28.41 4.57 25.87
C ASP A 81 -27.51 3.34 25.71
N PHE A 82 -27.08 3.05 24.48
CA PHE A 82 -26.14 1.96 24.20
C PHE A 82 -24.82 2.16 24.94
N VAL A 83 -24.20 3.34 24.81
CA VAL A 83 -22.91 3.68 25.45
C VAL A 83 -23.04 3.61 26.98
N THR A 84 -24.14 4.12 27.54
CA THR A 84 -24.42 4.06 28.98
C THR A 84 -24.56 2.61 29.46
N LYS A 85 -25.30 1.79 28.71
CA LYS A 85 -25.48 0.35 28.98
C LYS A 85 -24.15 -0.39 28.95
N MET A 86 -23.29 -0.13 27.97
CA MET A 86 -21.96 -0.78 27.89
C MET A 86 -21.10 -0.49 29.12
N LYS A 87 -21.14 0.75 29.62
CA LYS A 87 -20.44 1.11 30.85
C LYS A 87 -21.00 0.39 32.06
N ALA A 88 -22.32 0.36 32.21
CA ALA A 88 -23.00 -0.30 33.33
C ALA A 88 -22.76 -1.81 33.36
N GLU A 89 -22.69 -2.46 32.19
CA GLU A 89 -22.39 -3.89 32.04
C GLU A 89 -20.89 -4.23 32.17
N GLY A 90 -20.01 -3.23 32.38
CA GLY A 90 -18.56 -3.44 32.45
C GLY A 90 -17.95 -3.91 31.12
N ARG A 91 -18.64 -3.70 29.99
CA ARG A 91 -18.22 -4.15 28.64
C ARG A 91 -17.28 -3.16 27.98
N THR A 92 -16.38 -2.58 28.76
CA THR A 92 -15.34 -1.71 28.24
C THR A 92 -14.27 -2.54 27.52
N ARG A 93 -13.64 -1.95 26.51
CA ARG A 93 -12.62 -2.60 25.69
C ARG A 93 -11.32 -1.82 25.80
N ASP A 94 -10.22 -2.56 25.95
CA ASP A 94 -8.87 -2.02 26.01
C ASP A 94 -8.30 -1.75 24.60
N GLU A 95 -7.37 -0.80 24.51
CA GLU A 95 -6.93 -0.08 23.30
C GLU A 95 -6.16 -0.95 22.27
N ASN A 96 -5.94 -2.23 22.56
CA ASN A 96 -5.14 -3.16 21.76
C ASN A 96 -5.92 -3.94 20.68
N LYS A 97 -7.18 -3.58 20.39
CA LYS A 97 -7.96 -4.20 19.31
C LYS A 97 -8.37 -3.17 18.26
N ILE A 98 -8.21 -3.54 16.99
CA ILE A 98 -8.62 -2.88 15.73
C ILE A 98 -9.12 -1.45 15.95
N ARG A 99 -8.26 -0.46 15.64
CA ARG A 99 -8.59 0.97 15.64
C ARG A 99 -7.92 1.60 14.44
N LYS A 100 -8.71 2.06 13.47
CA LYS A 100 -8.22 2.85 12.35
C LYS A 100 -9.20 3.97 12.04
N VAL A 101 -8.69 5.17 11.88
CA VAL A 101 -9.46 6.33 11.40
C VAL A 101 -8.87 6.77 10.06
N GLU A 102 -9.72 7.05 9.09
CA GLU A 102 -9.31 7.50 7.77
C GLU A 102 -10.22 8.66 7.37
N VAL A 103 -9.63 9.83 7.16
CA VAL A 103 -10.34 10.97 6.56
C VAL A 103 -10.26 10.80 5.05
N LEU A 104 -11.43 10.66 4.40
CA LEU A 104 -11.52 10.33 2.97
C LEU A 104 -11.60 11.58 2.11
N ASP A 105 -12.37 12.58 2.55
CA ASP A 105 -12.52 13.86 1.86
C ASP A 105 -12.92 14.97 2.84
N ILE A 106 -12.50 16.20 2.56
CA ILE A 106 -12.79 17.40 3.36
C ILE A 106 -13.21 18.52 2.42
N GLY A 107 -14.48 18.92 2.51
CA GLY A 107 -14.99 20.15 1.93
C GLY A 107 -14.98 21.31 2.92
N ASN A 108 -15.52 22.46 2.52
CA ASN A 108 -15.54 23.67 3.35
C ASN A 108 -16.31 23.49 4.67
N HIS A 109 -17.42 22.75 4.63
CA HIS A 109 -18.35 22.57 5.75
C HIS A 109 -18.73 21.10 6.01
N ILE A 110 -18.34 20.19 5.12
CA ILE A 110 -18.67 18.76 5.19
C ILE A 110 -17.41 17.92 5.02
N ALA A 111 -17.42 16.70 5.54
CA ALA A 111 -16.34 15.74 5.35
C ALA A 111 -16.88 14.32 5.30
N SER A 112 -16.11 13.42 4.69
CA SER A 112 -16.36 11.97 4.73
C SER A 112 -15.19 11.25 5.37
N ALA A 113 -15.50 10.20 6.12
CA ALA A 113 -14.51 9.43 6.86
C ALA A 113 -14.90 7.96 6.98
N LYS A 114 -13.90 7.15 7.33
CA LYS A 114 -14.06 5.74 7.66
C LYS A 114 -13.45 5.46 9.03
N VAL A 115 -14.21 4.75 9.87
CA VAL A 115 -13.74 4.18 11.13
C VAL A 115 -13.72 2.67 10.98
N THR A 116 -12.61 2.04 11.36
CA THR A 116 -12.51 0.59 11.50
C THR A 116 -12.27 0.26 12.96
N ALA A 117 -13.16 -0.55 13.52
CA ALA A 117 -13.18 -0.92 14.92
C ALA A 117 -13.57 -2.40 15.08
N VAL A 118 -13.51 -2.94 16.29
CA VAL A 118 -13.85 -4.37 16.52
C VAL A 118 -15.28 -4.74 16.12
N TRP A 119 -16.19 -3.76 16.09
CA TRP A 119 -17.57 -3.99 15.66
C TRP A 119 -17.71 -4.06 14.13
N GLY A 120 -16.73 -3.59 13.37
CA GLY A 120 -16.86 -3.46 11.92
C GLY A 120 -16.29 -2.17 11.35
N ILE A 121 -16.85 -1.80 10.20
CA ILE A 121 -16.55 -0.58 9.47
C ILE A 121 -17.74 0.37 9.61
N ASP A 122 -17.45 1.62 9.93
CA ASP A 122 -18.39 2.74 9.87
C ASP A 122 -17.92 3.69 8.76
N TYR A 123 -18.75 3.91 7.73
CA TYR A 123 -18.58 5.06 6.84
C TYR A 123 -19.43 6.21 7.35
N MET A 124 -18.83 7.38 7.46
CA MET A 124 -19.36 8.49 8.23
C MET A 124 -19.34 9.78 7.43
N LEU A 125 -20.41 10.58 7.57
CA LEU A 125 -20.47 11.95 7.07
C LEU A 125 -20.48 12.91 8.25
N LEU A 126 -19.64 13.93 8.18
CA LEU A 126 -19.44 14.95 9.19
C LEU A 126 -19.79 16.32 8.63
N SER A 127 -20.12 17.26 9.51
CA SER A 127 -20.18 18.67 9.17
C SER A 127 -19.57 19.56 10.26
N LYS A 128 -19.26 20.81 9.91
CA LYS A 128 -18.56 21.78 10.76
C LYS A 128 -19.45 22.95 11.17
N ASP A 129 -19.91 22.96 12.42
CA ASP A 129 -20.61 24.13 12.98
C ASP A 129 -19.67 24.89 13.91
N ASN A 130 -19.52 26.21 13.72
CA ASN A 130 -18.69 27.08 14.57
C ASN A 130 -17.26 26.54 14.79
N GLY A 131 -16.64 26.01 13.73
CA GLY A 131 -15.29 25.43 13.78
C GLY A 131 -15.20 24.01 14.35
N LYS A 132 -16.32 23.41 14.79
CA LYS A 132 -16.34 22.07 15.39
C LYS A 132 -16.89 21.03 14.43
N TRP A 133 -16.07 20.04 14.11
CA TRP A 133 -16.46 18.87 13.32
C TRP A 133 -17.19 17.83 14.15
N MET A 134 -18.36 17.38 13.67
CA MET A 134 -19.16 16.35 14.33
C MET A 134 -19.83 15.44 13.30
N ILE A 135 -20.02 14.17 13.67
CA ILE A 135 -20.66 13.12 12.87
C ILE A 135 -22.17 13.34 12.83
N GLU A 136 -22.75 13.18 11.64
CA GLU A 136 -24.20 13.25 11.42
C GLU A 136 -24.80 11.96 10.87
N GLN A 137 -24.09 11.28 9.97
CA GLN A 137 -24.59 10.05 9.35
C GLN A 137 -23.55 8.96 9.46
N VAL A 138 -24.01 7.74 9.73
CA VAL A 138 -23.17 6.56 9.82
C VAL A 138 -23.88 5.39 9.16
N ILE A 139 -23.24 4.78 8.16
CA ILE A 139 -23.60 3.44 7.68
C ILE A 139 -22.56 2.44 8.18
N TRP A 140 -23.05 1.44 8.90
CA TRP A 140 -22.22 0.44 9.58
C TRP A 140 -22.32 -0.92 8.88
N GLU A 141 -21.22 -1.66 8.87
CA GLU A 141 -21.13 -3.05 8.45
C GLU A 141 -20.28 -3.83 9.46
N GLY A 142 -20.72 -5.01 9.92
CA GLY A 142 -19.93 -5.85 10.81
C GLY A 142 -20.26 -7.35 10.78
N PRO A 143 -19.41 -8.22 11.35
CA PRO A 143 -18.16 -7.88 12.06
C PRO A 143 -17.05 -7.42 11.10
N HIS A 144 -15.99 -6.79 11.64
CA HIS A 144 -14.85 -6.42 10.81
C HIS A 144 -14.19 -7.69 10.27
N GLN A 145 -14.29 -7.90 8.97
CA GLN A 145 -13.42 -8.80 8.26
C GLN A 145 -12.20 -7.98 7.84
N GLU A 146 -10.99 -8.41 8.19
CA GLU A 146 -9.80 -7.85 7.56
C GLU A 146 -9.97 -8.05 6.05
N THR A 147 -10.20 -6.96 5.32
CA THR A 147 -10.11 -7.03 3.88
C THR A 147 -8.65 -7.32 3.57
N ASN A 148 -8.32 -8.59 3.33
CA ASN A 148 -7.08 -9.00 2.70
C ASN A 148 -7.12 -8.47 1.25
N GLN A 149 -7.05 -7.15 1.10
CA GLN A 149 -6.74 -6.55 -0.19
C GLN A 149 -5.35 -7.10 -0.53
N PRO A 150 -5.24 -7.91 -1.59
CA PRO A 150 -4.00 -8.60 -1.86
C PRO A 150 -2.92 -7.54 -2.09
N LYS A 151 -1.91 -7.53 -1.22
CA LYS A 151 -0.76 -6.64 -1.39
C LYS A 151 -0.13 -6.94 -2.75
N PRO A 152 0.24 -5.92 -3.54
CA PRO A 152 0.89 -6.14 -4.81
C PRO A 152 2.21 -6.88 -4.60
N THR A 153 2.45 -7.90 -5.43
CA THR A 153 3.79 -8.46 -5.61
C THR A 153 4.36 -7.86 -6.87
N THR A 154 5.53 -7.23 -6.80
CA THR A 154 6.15 -6.61 -7.98
C THR A 154 7.54 -7.17 -8.22
N TYR A 155 7.78 -7.67 -9.42
CA TYR A 155 9.06 -8.19 -9.87
C TYR A 155 9.70 -7.22 -10.85
N TYR A 156 10.94 -6.82 -10.58
CA TYR A 156 11.79 -6.05 -11.47
C TYR A 156 12.88 -6.97 -11.99
N LEU A 157 12.84 -7.29 -13.28
CA LEU A 157 13.73 -8.26 -13.88
C LEU A 157 14.64 -7.59 -14.91
N VAL A 158 15.94 -7.81 -14.77
CA VAL A 158 16.94 -7.36 -15.75
C VAL A 158 17.85 -8.52 -16.13
N ARG A 159 18.34 -8.49 -17.36
CA ARG A 159 19.49 -9.30 -17.72
C ARG A 159 20.75 -8.72 -17.06
N HIS A 160 21.76 -9.55 -16.81
CA HIS A 160 23.11 -9.05 -16.48
C HIS A 160 23.58 -7.97 -17.46
N ALA A 161 24.42 -7.06 -16.98
CA ALA A 161 25.06 -6.02 -17.77
C ALA A 161 26.21 -6.56 -18.63
N GLU A 162 26.91 -5.67 -19.34
CA GLU A 162 27.96 -5.98 -20.30
C GLU A 162 29.11 -6.76 -19.66
N LYS A 163 29.25 -8.04 -20.02
CA LYS A 163 30.28 -8.97 -19.54
C LYS A 163 31.58 -8.85 -20.36
N ASP A 164 32.72 -9.17 -19.73
CA ASP A 164 33.98 -9.34 -20.43
C ASP A 164 33.92 -10.54 -21.39
N ARG A 165 34.41 -10.34 -22.60
CA ARG A 165 34.47 -11.33 -23.69
C ARG A 165 35.88 -11.51 -24.24
N SER A 166 36.88 -10.88 -23.62
CA SER A 166 38.29 -10.91 -24.05
C SER A 166 38.88 -12.33 -24.05
N ASN A 167 38.45 -13.18 -23.11
CA ASN A 167 38.83 -14.59 -23.03
C ASN A 167 37.62 -15.51 -23.28
N PRO A 168 37.52 -16.15 -24.45
CA PRO A 168 36.43 -17.08 -24.78
C PRO A 168 36.35 -18.32 -23.87
N GLU A 169 37.46 -18.73 -23.27
CA GLU A 169 37.51 -19.90 -22.35
C GLU A 169 36.96 -19.58 -20.96
N ASN A 170 36.79 -18.28 -20.63
CA ASN A 170 36.19 -17.89 -19.36
C ASN A 170 34.67 -18.09 -19.39
N LYS A 171 34.21 -19.16 -18.74
CA LYS A 171 32.77 -19.50 -18.64
C LYS A 171 32.00 -18.62 -17.66
N ASN A 172 32.69 -17.93 -16.76
CA ASN A 172 32.09 -17.05 -15.76
C ASN A 172 32.79 -15.69 -15.73
N PRO A 173 32.71 -14.91 -16.82
CA PRO A 173 33.37 -13.62 -16.89
C PRO A 173 32.68 -12.60 -15.98
N ASP A 174 33.49 -11.68 -15.49
CA ASP A 174 33.06 -10.48 -14.78
C ASP A 174 32.43 -9.46 -15.74
N LEU A 175 31.85 -8.40 -15.18
CA LEU A 175 31.43 -7.24 -15.94
C LEU A 175 32.62 -6.43 -16.45
N THR A 176 32.45 -5.87 -17.64
CA THR A 176 33.29 -4.77 -18.13
C THR A 176 33.04 -3.49 -17.33
N GLU A 177 33.87 -2.47 -17.51
CA GLU A 177 33.62 -1.13 -16.96
C GLU A 177 32.25 -0.58 -17.39
N ALA A 178 31.89 -0.74 -18.67
CA ALA A 178 30.56 -0.36 -19.17
C ALA A 178 29.44 -1.10 -18.42
N GLY A 179 29.65 -2.40 -18.13
CA GLY A 179 28.72 -3.21 -17.35
C GLY A 179 28.55 -2.72 -15.91
N PHE A 180 29.64 -2.32 -15.24
CA PHE A 180 29.56 -1.71 -13.92
C PHE A 180 28.85 -0.35 -13.94
N GLN A 181 29.05 0.47 -14.97
CA GLN A 181 28.31 1.73 -15.13
C GLN A 181 26.81 1.49 -15.34
N ARG A 182 26.45 0.46 -16.11
CA ARG A 182 25.04 0.05 -16.24
C ARG A 182 24.45 -0.46 -14.93
N ALA A 183 25.19 -1.25 -14.17
CA ALA A 183 24.75 -1.72 -12.85
C ALA A 183 24.47 -0.54 -11.89
N LYS A 184 25.34 0.49 -11.88
CA LYS A 184 25.09 1.74 -11.15
C LYS A 184 23.86 2.48 -11.66
N LYS A 185 23.66 2.52 -12.98
CA LYS A 185 22.49 3.15 -13.61
C LYS A 185 21.19 2.47 -13.20
N TRP A 186 21.16 1.14 -13.07
CA TRP A 186 19.99 0.43 -12.54
C TRP A 186 19.66 0.86 -11.12
N ASN A 187 20.67 0.94 -10.25
CA ASN A 187 20.46 1.44 -8.90
C ASN A 187 19.95 2.89 -8.87
N ALA A 188 20.42 3.75 -9.79
CA ALA A 188 19.95 5.13 -9.90
C ALA A 188 18.49 5.22 -10.38
N ILE A 189 18.10 4.41 -11.37
CA ILE A 189 16.72 4.37 -11.90
C ILE A 189 15.74 3.82 -10.86
N LEU A 190 16.19 2.84 -10.07
CA LEU A 190 15.37 2.13 -9.09
C LEU A 190 15.61 2.64 -7.65
N ASN A 191 16.17 3.84 -7.48
CA ASN A 191 16.58 4.38 -6.18
C ASN A 191 15.42 4.60 -5.20
N HIS A 192 14.21 4.84 -5.71
CA HIS A 192 12.98 5.04 -4.95
C HIS A 192 12.17 3.75 -4.78
N VAL A 193 12.67 2.63 -5.29
CA VAL A 193 12.05 1.32 -5.10
C VAL A 193 12.63 0.68 -3.84
N ASP A 194 11.74 0.42 -2.88
CA ASP A 194 12.04 -0.34 -1.67
C ASP A 194 11.89 -1.83 -1.99
N PHE A 195 13.04 -2.48 -2.23
CA PHE A 195 13.07 -3.92 -2.48
C PHE A 195 13.05 -4.69 -1.15
N ASP A 196 12.32 -5.80 -1.13
CA ASP A 196 12.32 -6.76 -0.02
C ASP A 196 13.27 -7.93 -0.28
N LEU A 197 13.49 -8.27 -1.56
CA LEU A 197 14.27 -9.44 -1.96
C LEU A 197 15.10 -9.15 -3.23
N VAL A 198 16.28 -9.75 -3.31
CA VAL A 198 17.15 -9.73 -4.49
C VAL A 198 17.50 -11.17 -4.88
N TYR A 199 17.27 -11.53 -6.14
CA TYR A 199 17.59 -12.85 -6.70
C TYR A 199 18.58 -12.72 -7.86
N THR A 200 19.59 -13.58 -7.90
CA THR A 200 20.58 -13.62 -8.98
C THR A 200 20.94 -15.06 -9.34
N THR A 201 21.31 -15.35 -10.59
CA THR A 201 21.96 -16.63 -10.89
C THR A 201 23.38 -16.65 -10.33
N ASN A 202 23.99 -17.83 -10.20
CA ASN A 202 25.36 -17.99 -9.69
C ASN A 202 26.48 -17.66 -10.70
N TYR A 203 26.35 -16.55 -11.44
CA TYR A 203 27.39 -16.04 -12.32
C TYR A 203 27.88 -14.66 -11.85
N ASN A 204 29.17 -14.38 -12.01
CA ASN A 204 29.79 -13.13 -11.57
C ASN A 204 29.06 -11.93 -12.17
N ARG A 205 28.82 -11.96 -13.48
CA ARG A 205 28.08 -10.91 -14.19
C ARG A 205 26.68 -10.63 -13.62
N THR A 206 25.93 -11.64 -13.19
CA THR A 206 24.58 -11.42 -12.61
C THR A 206 24.65 -10.87 -11.19
N ILE A 207 25.59 -11.37 -10.39
CA ILE A 207 25.83 -10.89 -9.02
C ILE A 207 26.29 -9.43 -9.04
N GLN A 208 27.29 -9.11 -9.87
CA GLN A 208 27.83 -7.75 -10.03
C GLN A 208 26.80 -6.77 -10.60
N THR A 209 25.87 -7.22 -11.45
CA THR A 209 24.77 -6.37 -11.94
C THR A 209 23.82 -5.99 -10.80
N ALA A 210 23.58 -6.90 -9.85
CA ALA A 210 22.69 -6.66 -8.71
C ALA A 210 23.36 -5.91 -7.56
N GLN A 211 24.69 -5.84 -7.54
CA GLN A 211 25.49 -5.39 -6.41
C GLN A 211 25.04 -4.03 -5.85
N PHE A 212 24.93 -3.00 -6.69
CA PHE A 212 24.58 -1.66 -6.20
C PHE A 212 23.16 -1.57 -5.63
N VAL A 213 22.22 -2.35 -6.15
CA VAL A 213 20.86 -2.44 -5.59
C VAL A 213 20.91 -3.15 -4.24
N ALA A 214 21.58 -4.31 -4.18
CA ALA A 214 21.72 -5.13 -2.97
C ALA A 214 22.40 -4.37 -1.83
N GLU A 215 23.48 -3.63 -2.13
CA GLU A 215 24.21 -2.80 -1.16
C GLU A 215 23.36 -1.64 -0.64
N ARG A 216 22.67 -0.91 -1.53
CA ARG A 216 21.78 0.21 -1.13
C ARG A 216 20.68 -0.26 -0.19
N THR A 217 20.07 -1.40 -0.49
CA THR A 217 18.93 -1.93 0.30
C THR A 217 19.38 -2.81 1.46
N ASN A 218 20.68 -3.07 1.62
CA ASN A 218 21.24 -3.99 2.61
C ASN A 218 20.61 -5.41 2.55
N ILE A 219 20.42 -5.92 1.32
CA ILE A 219 19.82 -7.25 1.07
C ILE A 219 20.88 -8.18 0.50
N THR A 220 21.09 -9.32 1.14
CA THR A 220 21.93 -10.39 0.59
C THR A 220 21.22 -11.07 -0.58
N PRO A 221 21.82 -11.10 -1.79
CA PRO A 221 21.21 -11.78 -2.93
C PRO A 221 21.01 -13.28 -2.69
N THR A 222 19.82 -13.78 -3.03
CA THR A 222 19.52 -15.22 -3.07
C THR A 222 19.89 -15.80 -4.42
N ILE A 223 20.65 -16.89 -4.42
CA ILE A 223 21.05 -17.59 -5.64
C ILE A 223 19.92 -18.48 -6.14
N TYR A 224 19.62 -18.42 -7.43
CA TYR A 224 18.62 -19.28 -8.07
C TYR A 224 19.13 -19.98 -9.34
N ASP A 225 18.43 -21.05 -9.74
CA ASP A 225 18.62 -21.74 -11.01
C ASP A 225 17.89 -21.01 -12.14
N ALA A 226 18.64 -20.60 -13.17
CA ALA A 226 18.15 -19.77 -14.27
C ALA A 226 16.88 -20.29 -14.98
N HIS A 227 16.65 -21.60 -14.98
CA HIS A 227 15.52 -22.23 -15.68
C HIS A 227 14.40 -22.68 -14.74
N ASN A 228 14.56 -22.50 -13.43
CA ASN A 228 13.71 -23.17 -12.45
C ASN A 228 13.35 -22.26 -11.25
N LEU A 229 13.19 -20.96 -11.50
CA LEU A 229 12.85 -19.97 -10.48
C LEU A 229 11.36 -20.00 -10.09
N VAL A 230 10.45 -19.93 -11.06
CA VAL A 230 9.02 -19.74 -10.81
C VAL A 230 8.36 -21.07 -10.41
N LYS A 231 8.36 -21.34 -9.11
CA LYS A 231 7.70 -22.47 -8.44
C LYS A 231 6.79 -21.97 -7.32
N ASP A 232 5.94 -22.85 -6.80
CA ASP A 232 5.05 -22.54 -5.67
C ASP A 232 5.79 -21.92 -4.48
N GLU A 233 6.96 -22.46 -4.13
CA GLU A 233 7.79 -21.92 -3.05
C GLU A 233 8.23 -20.47 -3.33
N PHE A 234 8.70 -20.18 -4.55
CA PHE A 234 9.08 -18.83 -4.94
C PHE A 234 7.89 -17.88 -4.85
N LEU A 235 6.74 -18.26 -5.42
CA LEU A 235 5.52 -17.44 -5.41
C LEU A 235 5.01 -17.18 -4.00
N GLN A 236 5.12 -18.15 -3.09
CA GLN A 236 4.76 -17.99 -1.68
C GLN A 236 5.74 -17.06 -0.96
N LEU A 237 7.05 -17.23 -1.18
CA LEU A 237 8.09 -16.43 -0.52
C LEU A 237 8.04 -14.96 -0.95
N THR A 238 7.61 -14.66 -2.17
CA THR A 238 7.55 -13.32 -2.75
C THR A 238 6.20 -12.65 -2.59
N GLN A 239 5.16 -13.35 -2.10
CA GLN A 239 3.81 -12.80 -2.00
C GLN A 239 3.77 -11.49 -1.20
N GLY A 240 3.26 -10.43 -1.85
CA GLY A 240 3.12 -9.08 -1.29
C GLY A 240 4.43 -8.29 -1.18
N LYS A 241 5.50 -8.74 -1.86
CA LYS A 241 6.84 -8.15 -1.81
C LYS A 241 7.27 -7.51 -3.14
N THR A 242 8.27 -6.65 -3.06
CA THR A 242 8.99 -6.10 -4.20
C THR A 242 10.33 -6.81 -4.40
N VAL A 243 10.55 -7.39 -5.56
CA VAL A 243 11.66 -8.33 -5.82
C VAL A 243 12.49 -7.86 -7.00
N PHE A 244 13.80 -7.77 -6.84
CA PHE A 244 14.75 -7.53 -7.94
C PHE A 244 15.38 -8.83 -8.40
N ILE A 245 15.38 -9.11 -9.71
CA ILE A 245 15.86 -10.37 -10.29
C ILE A 245 16.86 -10.07 -11.40
N THR A 246 18.07 -10.65 -11.32
CA THR A 246 19.05 -10.60 -12.41
C THR A 246 19.28 -11.99 -13.02
N GLY A 247 19.39 -12.04 -14.35
CA GLY A 247 19.50 -13.31 -15.10
C GLY A 247 20.14 -13.16 -16.47
N HIS A 248 19.68 -13.96 -17.43
CA HIS A 248 20.26 -14.05 -18.78
C HIS A 248 19.28 -13.62 -19.88
N SER A 249 19.79 -13.39 -21.09
CA SER A 249 19.00 -12.96 -22.25
C SER A 249 17.89 -13.94 -22.62
N ASN A 250 18.15 -15.23 -22.44
CA ASN A 250 17.20 -16.30 -22.74
C ASN A 250 16.28 -16.61 -21.55
N THR A 251 16.74 -16.47 -20.31
CA THR A 251 15.94 -16.88 -19.14
C THR A 251 15.09 -15.78 -18.53
N ILE A 252 15.49 -14.50 -18.61
CA ILE A 252 14.66 -13.41 -18.07
C ILE A 252 13.29 -13.33 -18.78
N PRO A 253 13.20 -13.32 -20.12
CA PRO A 253 11.91 -13.36 -20.81
C PRO A 253 11.08 -14.60 -20.46
N GLN A 254 11.71 -15.76 -20.28
CA GLN A 254 11.04 -16.99 -19.87
C GLN A 254 10.44 -16.87 -18.47
N ILE A 255 11.17 -16.30 -17.51
CA ILE A 255 10.66 -16.05 -16.15
C ILE A 255 9.48 -15.06 -16.20
N VAL A 256 9.57 -14.00 -17.00
CA VAL A 256 8.46 -13.05 -17.19
C VAL A 256 7.24 -13.78 -17.74
N ASN A 257 7.40 -14.57 -18.80
CA ASN A 257 6.31 -15.35 -19.41
C ASN A 257 5.67 -16.33 -18.42
N GLN A 258 6.47 -16.98 -17.57
CA GLN A 258 5.97 -17.85 -16.49
C GLN A 258 5.15 -17.08 -15.45
N LEU A 259 5.60 -15.89 -15.04
CA LEU A 259 4.90 -15.05 -14.06
C LEU A 259 3.56 -14.50 -14.59
N ILE A 260 3.49 -14.19 -15.89
CA ILE A 260 2.27 -13.66 -16.52
C ILE A 260 1.33 -14.76 -17.04
N GLY A 261 1.82 -16.00 -17.15
CA GLY A 261 1.04 -17.12 -17.69
C GLY A 261 0.85 -17.08 -19.21
N GLU A 262 1.67 -16.32 -19.94
CA GLU A 262 1.57 -16.08 -21.38
C GLU A 262 2.95 -16.11 -22.06
N ASN A 263 3.04 -16.63 -23.28
CA ASN A 263 4.28 -16.59 -24.08
C ASN A 263 4.39 -15.26 -24.85
N LYS A 264 4.57 -14.15 -24.14
CA LYS A 264 4.54 -12.79 -24.70
C LYS A 264 5.91 -12.30 -25.16
N TYR A 265 6.95 -12.59 -24.40
CA TYR A 265 8.29 -12.04 -24.62
C TYR A 265 9.25 -13.07 -25.21
N PRO A 266 9.81 -12.83 -26.41
CA PRO A 266 10.86 -13.68 -26.97
C PRO A 266 12.19 -13.48 -26.23
N GLU A 267 13.16 -14.35 -26.51
CA GLU A 267 14.52 -14.18 -26.03
C GLU A 267 15.12 -12.84 -26.49
N ILE A 268 15.91 -12.23 -25.61
CA ILE A 268 16.59 -10.96 -25.87
C ILE A 268 17.90 -11.27 -26.63
N LEU A 269 18.33 -10.37 -27.52
CA LEU A 269 19.63 -10.52 -28.18
C LEU A 269 20.78 -10.56 -27.17
N ASP A 270 21.81 -11.36 -27.41
CA ASP A 270 22.97 -11.47 -26.51
C ASP A 270 23.73 -10.13 -26.33
N SER A 271 23.58 -9.19 -27.26
CA SER A 271 24.14 -7.83 -27.18
C SER A 271 23.25 -6.81 -26.46
N GLU A 272 22.01 -7.16 -26.11
CA GLU A 272 21.05 -6.26 -25.46
C GLU A 272 21.07 -6.45 -23.95
N ASN A 273 21.34 -5.36 -23.22
CA ASN A 273 21.53 -5.32 -21.76
C ASN A 273 20.67 -4.25 -21.07
N GLY A 274 19.89 -3.45 -21.82
CA GLY A 274 19.09 -2.33 -21.37
C GLY A 274 17.62 -2.65 -21.11
N CYS A 275 17.18 -3.90 -21.24
CA CYS A 275 15.78 -4.27 -20.94
C CYS A 275 15.52 -4.36 -19.44
N LEU A 276 14.48 -3.66 -18.98
CA LEU A 276 13.87 -3.78 -17.66
C LEU A 276 12.43 -4.26 -17.80
N PHE A 277 12.11 -5.42 -17.24
CA PHE A 277 10.75 -5.94 -17.15
C PHE A 277 10.21 -5.65 -15.76
N ILE A 278 8.95 -5.23 -15.69
CA ILE A 278 8.21 -5.02 -14.44
C ILE A 278 6.96 -5.87 -14.53
N VAL A 279 6.77 -6.79 -13.59
CA VAL A 279 5.55 -7.61 -13.49
C VAL A 279 4.91 -7.35 -12.14
N THR A 280 3.63 -6.96 -12.12
CA THR A 280 2.87 -6.72 -10.90
C THR A 280 1.67 -7.66 -10.82
N ILE A 281 1.55 -8.37 -9.69
CA ILE A 281 0.47 -9.32 -9.40
C ILE A 281 -0.35 -8.79 -8.20
N VAL A 282 -1.65 -8.61 -8.39
CA VAL A 282 -2.61 -8.16 -7.37
C VAL A 282 -3.81 -9.10 -7.36
N GLY A 283 -3.83 -10.04 -6.41
CA GLY A 283 -4.80 -11.13 -6.41
C GLY A 283 -4.68 -11.94 -7.69
N ASN A 284 -5.74 -12.00 -8.49
CA ASN A 284 -5.75 -12.72 -9.77
C ASN A 284 -5.41 -11.83 -10.98
N LYS A 285 -5.09 -10.55 -10.76
CA LYS A 285 -4.73 -9.62 -11.84
C LYS A 285 -3.22 -9.58 -11.99
N VAL A 286 -2.76 -9.78 -13.22
CA VAL A 286 -1.34 -9.63 -13.59
C VAL A 286 -1.21 -8.48 -14.60
N THR A 287 -0.19 -7.66 -14.43
CA THR A 287 0.19 -6.61 -15.37
C THR A 287 1.69 -6.68 -15.60
N ASP A 288 2.12 -6.31 -16.80
CA ASP A 288 3.52 -6.37 -17.18
C ASP A 288 3.92 -5.18 -18.07
N GLN A 289 5.17 -4.74 -17.94
CA GLN A 289 5.75 -3.63 -18.70
C GLN A 289 7.20 -3.93 -19.06
N LEU A 290 7.58 -3.62 -20.30
CA LEU A 290 8.97 -3.62 -20.76
C LEU A 290 9.43 -2.18 -21.00
N LEU A 291 10.55 -1.81 -20.38
CA LEU A 291 11.26 -0.56 -20.60
C LEU A 291 12.64 -0.86 -21.21
N VAL A 292 13.08 -0.04 -22.17
CA VAL A 292 14.42 -0.11 -22.74
C VAL A 292 15.19 1.13 -22.32
N VAL A 293 16.30 0.91 -21.62
CA VAL A 293 17.15 1.95 -21.03
C VAL A 293 18.54 1.87 -21.64
N ASN A 294 18.80 2.79 -22.56
CA ASN A 294 20.11 3.00 -23.19
C ASN A 294 20.99 3.84 -22.28
#